data_AF-A0A516HFV2-F1
#
_entry.id   AF-A0A516HFV2-F1
#
_cell.length_a   1.000
_cell.length_b   1.000
_cell.length_c   1.000
_cell.angle_alpha   90.00
_cell.angle_beta   90.00
_cell.angle_gamma   90.00
#
_symmetry.space_group_name_H-M   'P 1'
#
loop_
_entity.id
_entity.type
_entity.pdbx_description
1 polymer ?
#
loop_
_entity_poly.entity_id
_entity_poly.type
_entity_poly.pdbx_seq_one_letter_code
_entity_poly.pdbx_strand_id
1 'polypeptide(L)'
;MIEFAADTPISLSADNIILLRFGNDWDQEDISEMITRIFERIANANVAEHVTGADREYLRFRCNNHHFLLQFETYSNACWIEAEDEFSEPGIAELFKQLSV
;
A
#
# COMPACT_ATOMS: atom_id res chain seq x y z
N MET A 1 -0.08 -6.52 -17.75
CA MET A 1 -0.51 -5.14 -17.46
C MET A 1 -1.50 -5.26 -16.33
N ILE A 2 -1.06 -4.94 -15.13
CA ILE A 2 -1.93 -4.94 -13.98
C ILE A 2 -2.76 -3.67 -14.02
N GLU A 3 -4.08 -3.84 -13.99
CA GLU A 3 -4.99 -2.71 -13.88
C GLU A 3 -5.07 -2.27 -12.41
N PHE A 4 -4.43 -1.15 -12.10
CA PHE A 4 -4.74 -0.37 -10.89
C PHE A 4 -5.78 0.70 -11.25
N ALA A 5 -6.95 0.24 -11.69
CA ALA A 5 -8.05 1.09 -12.11
C ALA A 5 -8.57 1.94 -10.93
N ALA A 6 -9.29 3.02 -11.22
CA ALA A 6 -10.04 3.78 -10.21
C ALA A 6 -10.89 2.84 -9.31
N ASP A 7 -11.33 1.72 -9.88
CA ASP A 7 -12.14 0.68 -9.24
C ASP A 7 -11.34 -0.41 -8.51
N THR A 8 -10.02 -0.26 -8.32
CA THR A 8 -9.22 -1.14 -7.44
C THR A 8 -9.95 -1.22 -6.09
N PRO A 9 -10.41 -2.40 -5.65
CA PRO A 9 -11.13 -2.47 -4.38
C PRO A 9 -10.19 -2.14 -3.23
N ILE A 10 -10.45 -1.00 -2.59
CA ILE A 10 -9.75 -0.53 -1.40
C ILE A 10 -10.74 -0.63 -0.25
N SER A 11 -10.33 -1.25 0.85
CA SER A 11 -11.17 -1.37 2.05
C SER A 11 -10.36 -1.09 3.31
N LEU A 12 -10.98 -0.45 4.30
CA LEU A 12 -10.41 -0.27 5.63
C LEU A 12 -10.92 -1.38 6.56
N SER A 13 -10.01 -2.12 7.20
CA SER A 13 -10.35 -3.13 8.20
C SER A 13 -10.68 -2.51 9.57
N ALA A 14 -11.20 -3.31 10.49
CA ALA A 14 -11.44 -2.89 11.88
C ALA A 14 -10.14 -2.58 12.65
N ASP A 15 -9.00 -3.12 12.20
CA ASP A 15 -7.69 -2.99 12.83
C ASP A 15 -6.86 -1.83 12.23
N ASN A 16 -7.49 -0.86 11.56
CA ASN A 16 -6.82 0.24 10.86
C ASN A 16 -5.79 -0.23 9.81
N ILE A 17 -6.13 -1.28 9.06
CA ILE A 17 -5.34 -1.74 7.92
C ILE A 17 -6.09 -1.44 6.62
N ILE A 18 -5.41 -0.80 5.68
CA ILE A 18 -5.93 -0.56 4.34
C ILE A 18 -5.59 -1.77 3.49
N LEU A 19 -6.60 -2.46 2.96
CA LEU A 19 -6.43 -3.59 2.05
C LEU A 19 -6.58 -3.10 0.61
N LEU A 20 -5.63 -3.48 -0.24
CA LEU A 20 -5.59 -3.15 -1.67
C LEU A 20 -5.76 -4.44 -2.47
N ARG A 21 -6.79 -4.51 -3.31
CA ARG A 21 -7.01 -5.67 -4.20
C ARG A 21 -6.77 -5.29 -5.65
N PHE A 22 -5.91 -6.02 -6.32
CA PHE A 22 -5.63 -5.85 -7.74
C PHE A 22 -6.54 -6.78 -8.54
N GLY A 23 -7.00 -6.34 -9.71
CA GLY A 23 -8.03 -7.05 -10.48
C GLY A 23 -7.58 -8.40 -11.07
N ASN A 24 -6.27 -8.61 -11.18
CA ASN A 24 -5.65 -9.85 -11.68
C ASN A 24 -4.66 -10.37 -10.65
N ASP A 25 -4.41 -11.68 -10.70
CA ASP A 25 -3.24 -12.27 -10.03
C ASP A 25 -1.97 -11.54 -10.51
N TRP A 26 -1.03 -11.37 -9.59
CA TRP A 26 0.21 -10.62 -9.78
C TRP A 26 1.37 -11.36 -9.13
N ASP A 27 2.55 -11.19 -9.70
CA ASP A 27 3.78 -11.78 -9.19
C ASP A 27 4.78 -10.71 -8.71
N GLN A 28 6.00 -11.12 -8.42
CA GLN A 28 7.01 -10.20 -7.93
C GLN A 28 7.46 -9.17 -8.99
N GLU A 29 7.42 -9.52 -10.28
CA GLU A 29 7.86 -8.64 -11.37
C GLU A 29 6.91 -7.44 -11.52
N ASP A 30 5.65 -7.66 -11.15
CA ASP A 30 4.57 -6.70 -11.18
C ASP A 30 4.62 -5.63 -10.07
N ILE A 31 5.28 -5.91 -8.94
CA ILE A 31 5.23 -5.05 -7.73
C ILE A 31 5.73 -3.63 -8.02
N SER A 32 6.73 -3.47 -8.88
CA SER A 32 7.25 -2.15 -9.27
C SER A 32 6.20 -1.26 -9.96
N GLU A 33 5.34 -1.84 -10.81
CA GLU A 33 4.22 -1.11 -11.41
C GLU A 33 3.17 -0.79 -10.35
N MET A 34 2.84 -1.77 -9.50
CA MET A 34 1.86 -1.59 -8.41
C MET A 34 2.24 -0.48 -7.45
N ILE A 35 3.50 -0.41 -7.03
CA ILE A 35 4.07 0.68 -6.22
C ILE A 35 3.81 2.02 -6.90
N THR A 36 4.19 2.14 -8.17
CA THR A 36 4.04 3.38 -8.94
C THR A 36 2.59 3.85 -8.91
N ARG A 37 1.64 2.93 -9.17
CA ARG A 37 0.20 3.22 -9.20
C ARG A 37 -0.38 3.61 -7.84
N ILE A 38 0.08 2.99 -6.75
CA ILE A 38 -0.34 3.35 -5.39
C ILE A 38 0.14 4.77 -5.06
N PHE A 39 1.42 5.06 -5.31
CA PHE A 39 2.01 6.36 -4.97
C PHE A 39 1.53 7.52 -5.86
N GLU A 40 1.00 7.24 -7.06
CA GLU A 40 0.27 8.25 -7.87
C GLU A 40 -0.95 8.84 -7.13
N ARG A 41 -1.55 8.10 -6.18
CA ARG A 41 -2.71 8.55 -5.39
C ARG A 41 -2.37 9.16 -4.04
N ILE A 42 -1.15 8.95 -3.54
CA ILE A 42 -0.74 9.43 -2.21
C ILE A 42 0.05 10.72 -2.36
N ALA A 43 -0.58 11.84 -2.00
CA ALA A 43 0.09 13.13 -2.01
C ALA A 43 1.15 13.21 -0.91
N ASN A 44 2.29 13.84 -1.22
CA ASN A 44 3.39 14.09 -0.28
C ASN A 44 3.98 12.82 0.35
N ALA A 45 3.88 11.67 -0.33
CA ALA A 45 4.55 10.46 0.09
C ALA A 45 6.06 10.58 -0.09
N ASN A 46 6.81 10.10 0.90
CA ASN A 46 8.26 9.97 0.83
C ASN A 46 8.67 8.55 1.22
N VAL A 47 9.15 7.78 0.26
CA VAL A 47 9.66 6.42 0.49
C VAL A 47 11.02 6.53 1.19
N ALA A 48 11.13 5.92 2.37
CA ALA A 48 12.33 5.89 3.19
C ALA A 48 13.15 4.61 2.96
N GLU A 49 12.47 3.48 2.74
CA GLU A 49 13.10 2.18 2.51
C GLU A 49 12.24 1.34 1.58
N HIS A 50 12.91 0.50 0.80
CA HIS A 50 12.28 -0.55 0.01
C HIS A 50 13.05 -1.85 0.24
N VAL A 51 12.38 -2.88 0.77
CA VAL A 51 12.96 -4.19 1.08
C VAL A 51 12.30 -5.26 0.23
N THR A 52 13.10 -5.87 -0.63
CA THR A 52 12.69 -6.98 -1.50
C THR A 52 13.13 -8.32 -0.89
N GLY A 53 12.17 -9.21 -0.67
CA GLY A 53 12.38 -10.62 -0.31
C GLY A 53 11.90 -11.55 -1.44
N ALA A 54 11.88 -12.87 -1.22
CA ALA A 54 11.45 -13.82 -2.25
C ALA A 54 9.93 -13.80 -2.50
N ASP A 55 9.14 -13.85 -1.42
CA ASP A 55 7.67 -13.85 -1.49
C ASP A 55 7.03 -12.60 -0.86
N ARG A 56 7.87 -11.78 -0.21
CA ARG A 56 7.46 -10.57 0.51
C ARG A 56 8.30 -9.38 0.12
N GLU A 57 7.64 -8.29 -0.19
CA GLU A 57 8.26 -7.00 -0.47
C GLU A 57 7.54 -5.93 0.35
N TYR A 58 8.27 -4.97 0.91
CA TYR A 58 7.64 -3.87 1.63
C TYR A 58 8.38 -2.56 1.48
N LEU A 59 7.62 -1.48 1.56
CA LEU A 59 8.13 -0.12 1.56
C LEU A 59 7.78 0.56 2.86
N ARG A 60 8.77 1.21 3.46
CA ARG A 60 8.55 2.18 4.52
C ARG A 60 8.41 3.54 3.86
N PHE A 61 7.31 4.23 4.14
CA PHE A 61 7.10 5.57 3.62
C PHE A 61 6.47 6.48 4.66
N ARG A 62 6.68 7.78 4.47
CA ARG A 62 6.11 8.83 5.31
C ARG A 62 5.09 9.61 4.51
N CYS A 63 3.94 9.92 5.11
CA CYS A 63 2.95 10.85 4.57
C CYS A 63 2.35 11.67 5.71
N ASN A 64 2.27 12.99 5.55
CA ASN A 64 1.66 13.92 6.52
C ASN A 64 2.09 13.71 7.99
N ASN A 65 3.41 13.53 8.23
CA ASN A 65 4.03 13.25 9.54
C ASN A 65 3.75 11.86 10.17
N HIS A 66 3.13 10.95 9.42
CA HIS A 66 2.90 9.57 9.85
C HIS A 66 3.78 8.60 9.04
N HIS A 67 4.13 7.49 9.67
CA HIS A 67 4.96 6.43 9.13
C HIS A 67 4.10 5.20 8.80
N PHE A 68 4.29 4.66 7.61
CA PHE A 68 3.48 3.56 7.09
C PHE A 68 4.35 2.48 6.46
N LEU A 69 3.81 1.27 6.48
CA LEU A 69 4.32 0.12 5.74
C LEU A 69 3.34 -0.21 4.62
N LEU A 70 3.82 -0.21 3.38
CA LEU A 70 3.13 -0.81 2.24
C LEU A 70 3.72 -2.20 2.03
N GLN A 71 2.89 -3.23 2.11
CA GLN A 71 3.32 -4.63 2.11
C GLN A 71 2.74 -5.36 0.90
N PHE A 72 3.54 -6.24 0.32
CA PHE A 72 3.18 -7.15 -0.75
C PHE A 72 3.55 -8.58 -0.34
N GLU A 73 2.62 -9.50 -0.49
CA GLU A 73 2.81 -10.93 -0.27
C GLU A 73 2.30 -11.71 -1.49
N THR A 74 3.23 -12.25 -2.28
CA THR A 74 2.93 -12.81 -3.60
C THR A 74 2.17 -14.14 -3.53
N TYR A 75 2.44 -14.97 -2.51
CA TYR A 75 1.85 -16.30 -2.40
C TYR A 75 0.32 -16.27 -2.19
N SER A 76 -0.15 -15.34 -1.38
CA SER A 76 -1.56 -15.07 -1.09
C SER A 76 -2.14 -13.94 -1.93
N ASN A 77 -1.32 -13.32 -2.79
CA ASN A 77 -1.67 -12.18 -3.62
C ASN A 77 -2.24 -11.01 -2.79
N ALA A 78 -1.65 -10.78 -1.62
CA ALA A 78 -2.12 -9.80 -0.64
C ALA A 78 -1.29 -8.51 -0.70
N CYS A 79 -1.98 -7.37 -0.67
CA CYS A 79 -1.37 -6.06 -0.57
C CYS A 79 -2.12 -5.22 0.48
N TRP A 80 -1.39 -4.62 1.40
CA TRP A 80 -1.98 -3.82 2.45
C TRP A 80 -1.06 -2.69 2.91
N ILE A 81 -1.67 -1.69 3.56
CA ILE A 81 -0.97 -0.62 4.25
C ILE A 81 -1.37 -0.62 5.72
N GLU A 82 -0.38 -0.54 6.59
CA GLU A 82 -0.54 -0.42 8.04
C GLU A 82 0.33 0.73 8.57
N ALA A 83 -0.02 1.20 9.76
CA ALA A 83 0.82 2.15 10.48
C ALA A 83 2.10 1.43 10.93
N GLU A 84 3.24 2.11 10.82
CA GLU A 84 4.51 1.53 11.27
C GLU A 84 4.58 1.45 12.81
N ASP A 85 3.87 2.35 13.48
CA ASP A 85 3.79 2.48 14.93
C ASP A 85 2.43 3.01 15.39
N GLU A 86 2.18 2.92 16.70
CA GLU A 86 0.94 3.41 17.35
C GLU A 86 0.71 4.92 17.16
N PHE A 87 1.77 5.71 16.99
CA PHE A 87 1.69 7.15 16.76
C PHE A 87 1.18 7.49 15.35
N SER A 88 1.33 6.54 14.42
CA SER A 88 0.95 6.68 13.03
C SER A 88 -0.43 6.14 12.71
N GLU A 89 -1.05 5.37 13.61
CA GLU A 89 -2.43 4.86 13.47
C GLU A 89 -3.46 5.94 13.11
N PRO A 90 -3.45 7.15 13.72
CA PRO A 90 -4.42 8.20 13.35
C PRO A 90 -4.33 8.62 11.89
N GLY A 91 -3.18 8.40 11.24
CA GLY A 91 -2.95 8.75 9.83
C GLY A 91 -3.61 7.80 8.83
N ILE A 92 -4.02 6.59 9.25
CA ILE A 92 -4.60 5.59 8.34
C ILE A 92 -5.90 6.08 7.71
N ALA A 93 -6.80 6.67 8.49
CA ALA A 93 -8.07 7.15 7.98
C ALA A 93 -7.90 8.26 6.93
N GLU A 94 -6.87 9.09 7.07
CA GLU A 94 -6.56 10.14 6.10
C GLU A 94 -5.91 9.58 4.84
N LEU A 95 -4.99 8.62 4.99
CA LEU A 95 -4.38 7.92 3.87
C LEU A 95 -5.42 7.15 3.05
N PHE A 96 -6.36 6.47 3.71
CA PHE A 96 -7.45 5.75 3.07
C PHE A 96 -8.30 6.66 2.18
N LYS A 97 -8.59 7.89 2.63
CA LYS A 97 -9.30 8.87 1.80
C LYS A 97 -8.53 9.20 0.53
N GLN A 98 -7.23 9.46 0.62
CA GLN A 98 -6.40 9.78 -0.56
C GLN A 98 -6.42 8.65 -1.60
N LEU A 99 -6.36 7.40 -1.14
CA LEU A 99 -6.37 6.24 -2.03
C LEU A 99 -7.74 6.00 -2.70
N SER A 100 -8.83 6.47 -2.07
CA SER A 100 -10.22 6.21 -2.48
C SER A 100 -10.83 7.32 -3.36
N VAL A 101 -10.06 8.32 -3.77
CA VAL A 101 -10.47 9.42 -4.68
C VAL A 101 -10.17 9.03 -6.11
#